data_AF-A0A7Y6PMB2-F1
#
_entry.id   AF-A0A7Y6PMB2-F1
#
_cell.length_a   1.000
_cell.length_b   1.000
_cell.length_c   1.000
_cell.angle_alpha   90.00
_cell.angle_beta   90.00
_cell.angle_gamma   90.00
#
_symmetry.space_group_name_H-M   'P 1'
#
loop_
_entity.id
_entity.type
_entity.pdbx_description
1 polymer ?
#
loop_
_entity_poly.entity_id
_entity_poly.type
_entity_poly.pdbx_seq_one_letter_code
_entity_poly.pdbx_strand_id
1 'polypeptide(L)'
;MSQRTVPSTFDVLATMIRVTLLRLFRGRAVWVCVGISFLPLIVAGALGSRHNIVEEFLSAVEMLVVVVLPPVFVASSIGEEIEDRTTTYLWSRPIPRWAVVVGKLVALAPIAIVHVLVGWFVSVQAAIGRPPSAESLIAFGGGALAISVMSAGIATLVPKQGMALAMLYLVLIDVPIGLVPASLQAISITRQILVLAGFTSDPNKLAAAISMTLLAGIWFAVGLLRLRRRES
;
A
#
# COMPACT_ATOMS: atom_id res chain seq x y z
N MET A 1 5.05 -47.50 -2.31
CA MET A 1 4.71 -46.27 -1.54
C MET A 1 5.44 -45.10 -2.18
N SER A 2 4.73 -44.22 -2.88
CA SER A 2 5.31 -42.99 -3.45
C SER A 2 5.58 -42.00 -2.31
N GLN A 3 6.84 -41.62 -2.11
CA GLN A 3 7.20 -40.57 -1.16
C GLN A 3 6.54 -39.26 -1.62
N ARG A 4 5.58 -38.75 -0.85
CA ARG A 4 5.03 -37.40 -1.08
C ARG A 4 6.13 -36.40 -0.76
N THR A 5 6.69 -35.78 -1.80
CA THR A 5 7.63 -34.68 -1.66
C THR A 5 6.97 -33.54 -0.88
N VAL A 6 7.59 -33.11 0.21
CA VAL A 6 7.14 -31.94 0.97
C VAL A 6 7.22 -30.72 0.04
N PRO A 7 6.14 -29.95 -0.15
CA PRO A 7 6.16 -28.79 -1.03
C PRO A 7 7.19 -27.77 -0.56
N SER A 8 7.92 -27.17 -1.50
CA SER A 8 8.91 -26.14 -1.18
C SER A 8 8.22 -24.84 -0.77
N THR A 9 8.93 -23.98 -0.04
CA THR A 9 8.42 -22.64 0.33
C THR A 9 8.03 -21.81 -0.90
N PHE A 10 8.74 -21.98 -2.02
CA PHE A 10 8.42 -21.31 -3.28
C PHE A 10 7.10 -21.79 -3.87
N ASP A 11 6.80 -23.08 -3.82
CA ASP A 11 5.52 -23.63 -4.30
C ASP A 11 4.34 -23.07 -3.50
N VAL A 12 4.52 -22.94 -2.18
CA VAL A 12 3.53 -22.34 -1.29
C VAL A 12 3.32 -20.87 -1.64
N LEU A 13 4.39 -20.08 -1.78
CA LEU A 13 4.29 -18.67 -2.15
C LEU A 13 3.61 -18.47 -3.51
N ALA A 14 4.03 -19.22 -4.53
CA ALA A 14 3.43 -19.15 -5.87
C ALA A 14 1.93 -19.51 -5.85
N THR A 15 1.57 -20.54 -5.08
CA THR A 15 0.17 -20.93 -4.90
C THR A 15 -0.64 -19.83 -4.21
N MET A 16 -0.10 -19.23 -3.14
CA MET A 16 -0.75 -18.14 -2.41
C MET A 16 -0.94 -16.90 -3.28
N ILE A 17 0.08 -16.53 -4.07
CA ILE A 17 0.00 -15.41 -5.03
C ILE A 17 -1.10 -15.67 -6.04
N ARG A 18 -1.08 -16.86 -6.69
CA ARG A 18 -2.08 -17.23 -7.70
C ARG A 18 -3.50 -17.20 -7.16
N VAL A 19 -3.74 -17.82 -6.00
CA VAL A 19 -5.08 -17.87 -5.39
C VAL A 19 -5.54 -16.46 -5.00
N THR A 20 -4.65 -15.64 -4.45
CA THR A 20 -4.95 -14.27 -4.04
C THR A 20 -5.33 -13.40 -5.25
N LEU A 21 -4.57 -13.49 -6.35
CA LEU A 21 -4.91 -12.79 -7.60
C LEU A 21 -6.24 -13.25 -8.18
N LEU A 22 -6.51 -14.57 -8.22
CA LEU A 22 -7.77 -15.10 -8.74
C LEU A 22 -8.99 -14.64 -7.90
N ARG A 23 -8.84 -14.57 -6.57
CA ARG A 23 -9.89 -14.03 -5.69
C ARG A 23 -10.09 -12.55 -5.92
N LEU A 24 -9.00 -11.79 -6.07
CA LEU A 24 -9.03 -10.37 -6.32
C LEU A 24 -9.83 -10.05 -7.59
N PHE A 25 -9.49 -10.66 -8.72
CA PHE A 25 -10.16 -10.41 -10.00
C PHE A 25 -11.64 -10.84 -10.04
N ARG A 26 -12.07 -11.72 -9.12
CA ARG A 26 -13.48 -12.12 -8.98
C ARG A 26 -14.24 -11.28 -7.97
N GLY A 27 -13.54 -10.51 -7.13
CA GLY A 27 -14.11 -9.73 -6.06
C GLY A 27 -14.68 -8.39 -6.53
N ARG A 28 -15.73 -7.91 -5.86
CA ARG A 28 -16.26 -6.55 -6.06
C ARG A 28 -15.30 -5.46 -5.58
N ALA A 29 -14.37 -5.80 -4.68
CA ALA A 29 -13.41 -4.86 -4.11
C ALA A 29 -12.54 -4.19 -5.17
N VAL A 30 -12.13 -4.90 -6.23
CA VAL A 30 -11.36 -4.31 -7.34
C VAL A 30 -12.11 -3.17 -8.00
N TRP A 31 -13.40 -3.33 -8.25
CA TRP A 31 -14.22 -2.29 -8.89
C TRP A 31 -14.37 -1.05 -8.01
N VAL A 32 -14.45 -1.23 -6.69
CA VAL A 32 -14.43 -0.10 -5.74
C VAL A 32 -13.09 0.61 -5.78
N CYS A 33 -11.98 -0.13 -5.77
CA CYS A 33 -10.63 0.44 -5.88
C CYS A 33 -10.40 1.17 -7.21
N VAL A 34 -10.93 0.63 -8.31
CA VAL A 34 -10.93 1.30 -9.62
C VAL A 34 -11.66 2.65 -9.49
N GLY A 35 -12.86 2.68 -8.90
CA GLY A 35 -13.58 3.93 -8.64
C GLY A 35 -12.78 4.93 -7.82
N ILE A 36 -12.13 4.49 -6.74
CA ILE A 36 -11.27 5.33 -5.90
C ILE A 36 -10.06 5.87 -6.67
N SER A 37 -9.41 5.05 -7.50
CA SER A 37 -8.25 5.46 -8.29
C SER A 37 -8.55 6.53 -9.35
N PHE A 38 -9.82 6.69 -9.72
CA PHE A 38 -10.27 7.74 -10.64
C PHE A 38 -10.72 9.03 -9.94
N LEU A 39 -10.66 9.12 -8.60
CA LEU A 39 -10.98 10.36 -7.89
C LEU A 39 -10.15 11.58 -8.35
N PRO A 40 -8.81 11.49 -8.54
CA PRO A 40 -8.04 12.63 -9.00
C PRO A 40 -8.42 13.04 -10.43
N LEU A 41 -8.94 12.12 -11.26
CA LEU A 41 -9.41 12.42 -12.61
C LEU A 41 -10.71 13.23 -12.59
N ILE A 42 -11.63 12.89 -11.69
CA ILE A 42 -12.87 13.66 -11.50
C ILE A 42 -12.53 15.09 -11.10
N VAL A 43 -11.56 15.24 -10.19
CA VAL A 43 -11.06 16.53 -9.72
C VAL A 43 -10.37 17.31 -10.83
N ALA A 44 -9.54 16.65 -11.64
CA ALA A 44 -8.91 17.24 -12.83
C ALA A 44 -9.96 17.84 -13.77
N GLY A 45 -11.04 17.11 -14.06
CA GLY A 45 -12.14 17.60 -14.89
C GLY A 45 -12.89 18.78 -14.28
N ALA A 46 -13.09 18.78 -12.95
CA ALA A 46 -13.84 19.82 -12.25
C ALA A 46 -13.10 21.16 -12.13
N LEU A 47 -11.77 21.15 -11.97
CA LEU A 47 -10.97 22.36 -11.77
C LEU A 47 -10.70 23.14 -13.06
N GLY A 48 -10.81 22.49 -14.22
CA GLY A 48 -10.53 23.11 -15.52
C GLY A 48 -9.08 23.61 -15.66
N SER A 49 -8.84 24.59 -16.54
CA SER A 49 -7.50 25.00 -16.97
C SER A 49 -6.71 25.91 -15.98
N ARG A 50 -7.02 25.90 -14.68
CA ARG A 50 -6.38 26.78 -13.68
C ARG A 50 -5.06 26.20 -13.16
N HIS A 51 -4.00 26.28 -13.96
CA HIS A 51 -2.76 25.51 -13.79
C HIS A 51 -2.16 25.46 -12.37
N ASN A 52 -2.02 26.59 -11.66
CA ASN A 52 -1.34 26.58 -10.36
C ASN A 52 -2.13 25.92 -9.23
N ILE A 53 -3.47 26.01 -9.25
CA ILE A 53 -4.34 25.41 -8.22
C ILE A 53 -4.52 23.90 -8.49
N VAL A 54 -4.45 23.53 -9.77
CA VAL A 54 -4.66 22.17 -10.24
C VAL A 54 -3.57 21.22 -9.73
N GLU A 55 -2.29 21.57 -9.84
CA GLU A 55 -1.20 20.66 -9.42
C GLU A 55 -1.22 20.37 -7.91
N GLU A 56 -1.36 21.41 -7.08
CA GLU A 56 -1.41 21.25 -5.62
C GLU A 56 -2.61 20.39 -5.20
N PHE A 57 -3.80 20.71 -5.71
CA PHE A 57 -5.02 20.00 -5.34
C PHE A 57 -5.05 18.56 -5.87
N LEU A 58 -4.53 18.32 -7.09
CA LEU A 58 -4.39 16.96 -7.62
C LEU A 58 -3.42 16.12 -6.79
N SER A 59 -2.28 16.68 -6.39
CA SER A 59 -1.31 15.95 -5.55
C SER A 59 -1.89 15.58 -4.19
N ALA A 60 -2.73 16.45 -3.60
CA ALA A 60 -3.42 16.19 -2.34
C ALA A 60 -4.46 15.06 -2.48
N VAL A 61 -5.23 15.06 -3.58
CA VAL A 61 -6.21 14.00 -3.86
C VAL A 61 -5.52 12.68 -4.18
N GLU A 62 -4.43 12.70 -4.94
CA GLU A 62 -3.61 11.51 -5.18
C GLU A 62 -3.02 10.95 -3.88
N MET A 63 -2.59 11.81 -2.96
CA MET A 63 -2.12 11.38 -1.64
C MET A 63 -3.21 10.62 -0.88
N LEU A 64 -4.47 11.06 -0.96
CA LEU A 64 -5.60 10.34 -0.36
C LEU A 64 -5.78 8.96 -1.00
N VAL A 65 -5.66 8.86 -2.32
CA VAL A 65 -5.71 7.57 -3.05
C VAL A 65 -4.59 6.64 -2.58
N VAL A 66 -3.36 7.15 -2.47
CA VAL A 66 -2.17 6.42 -2.02
C VAL A 66 -2.29 5.98 -0.55
N VAL A 67 -2.95 6.77 0.30
CA VAL A 67 -3.21 6.43 1.70
C VAL A 67 -4.30 5.36 1.84
N VAL A 68 -5.32 5.38 0.97
CA VAL A 68 -6.50 4.51 1.13
C VAL A 68 -6.35 3.18 0.38
N LEU A 69 -5.86 3.19 -0.87
CA LEU A 69 -5.84 2.00 -1.71
C LEU A 69 -4.98 0.85 -1.17
N PRO A 70 -3.71 1.06 -0.74
CA PRO A 70 -2.87 -0.03 -0.28
C PRO A 70 -3.42 -0.76 0.96
N PRO A 71 -3.95 -0.09 2.01
CA PRO A 71 -4.65 -0.77 3.10
C PRO A 71 -5.86 -1.58 2.62
N VAL A 72 -6.67 -1.02 1.70
CA VAL A 72 -7.87 -1.69 1.18
C VAL A 72 -7.52 -2.97 0.43
N PHE A 73 -6.40 -3.03 -0.30
CA PHE A 73 -5.96 -4.27 -0.94
C PHE A 73 -5.25 -5.21 0.03
N VAL A 74 -4.21 -4.72 0.71
CA VAL A 74 -3.25 -5.58 1.41
C VAL A 74 -3.75 -5.97 2.80
N ALA A 75 -4.19 -4.99 3.60
CA ALA A 75 -4.58 -5.26 4.97
C ALA A 75 -5.91 -6.03 5.08
N SER A 76 -6.86 -5.78 4.17
CA SER A 76 -8.12 -6.55 4.11
C SER A 76 -7.87 -8.04 3.83
N SER A 77 -7.07 -8.35 2.80
CA SER A 77 -6.75 -9.72 2.39
C SER A 77 -5.95 -10.49 3.44
N ILE A 78 -5.07 -9.80 4.18
CA ILE A 78 -4.34 -10.40 5.32
C ILE A 78 -5.30 -10.64 6.49
N GLY A 79 -6.17 -9.67 6.80
CA GLY A 79 -7.16 -9.78 7.87
C GLY A 79 -8.10 -10.98 7.66
N GLU A 80 -8.68 -11.09 6.47
CA GLU A 80 -9.57 -12.20 6.07
C GLU A 80 -8.88 -13.56 6.28
N GLU A 81 -7.63 -13.72 5.88
CA GLU A 81 -6.94 -15.02 5.96
C GLU A 81 -6.62 -15.45 7.39
N ILE A 82 -6.35 -14.49 8.27
CA ILE A 82 -6.04 -14.77 9.67
C ILE A 82 -7.32 -14.98 10.48
N GLU A 83 -8.43 -14.32 10.10
CA GLU A 83 -9.73 -14.44 10.77
C GLU A 83 -10.54 -15.66 10.32
N ASP A 84 -10.51 -16.01 9.02
CA ASP A 84 -11.33 -17.09 8.50
C ASP A 84 -10.94 -18.44 9.12
N ARG A 85 -11.97 -19.29 9.33
CA ARG A 85 -11.84 -20.68 9.79
C ARG A 85 -11.05 -21.57 8.81
N THR A 86 -10.62 -21.05 7.67
CA THR A 86 -9.57 -21.66 6.84
C THR A 86 -8.26 -21.78 7.60
N THR A 87 -8.01 -20.96 8.62
CA THR A 87 -6.88 -21.15 9.55
C THR A 87 -6.88 -22.54 10.16
N THR A 88 -8.02 -23.08 10.63
CA THR A 88 -8.05 -24.44 11.20
C THR A 88 -7.60 -25.50 10.19
N TYR A 89 -7.97 -25.35 8.92
CA TYR A 89 -7.57 -26.28 7.86
C TYR A 89 -6.12 -26.08 7.42
N LEU A 90 -5.68 -24.83 7.23
CA LEU A 90 -4.31 -24.49 6.85
C LEU A 90 -3.31 -24.86 7.95
N TRP A 91 -3.71 -24.79 9.22
CA TRP A 91 -2.85 -25.10 10.37
C TRP A 91 -2.70 -26.60 10.61
N SER A 92 -3.53 -27.44 9.98
CA SER A 92 -3.26 -28.88 9.90
C SER A 92 -2.05 -29.20 9.02
N ARG A 93 -1.62 -28.24 8.18
CA ARG A 93 -0.43 -28.36 7.34
C ARG A 93 0.68 -27.44 7.86
N PRO A 94 1.96 -27.87 7.78
CA PRO A 94 3.10 -27.07 8.22
C PRO A 94 3.40 -25.95 7.21
N ILE A 95 2.53 -24.94 7.13
CA ILE A 95 2.75 -23.75 6.30
C ILE A 95 3.18 -22.60 7.21
N PRO A 96 4.37 -22.00 6.98
CA PRO A 96 4.82 -20.86 7.79
C PRO A 96 3.91 -19.65 7.56
N ARG A 97 3.46 -18.99 8.64
CA ARG A 97 2.49 -17.88 8.55
C ARG A 97 3.06 -16.65 7.87
N TRP A 98 4.37 -16.43 7.99
CA TRP A 98 5.05 -15.34 7.29
C TRP A 98 4.94 -15.47 5.77
N ALA A 99 4.94 -16.70 5.23
CA ALA A 99 4.84 -16.92 3.78
C ALA A 99 3.47 -16.51 3.23
N VAL A 100 2.40 -16.66 4.02
CA VAL A 100 1.07 -16.19 3.65
C VAL A 100 1.04 -14.67 3.50
N VAL A 101 1.64 -13.94 4.46
CA VAL A 101 1.71 -12.47 4.43
C VAL A 101 2.57 -11.98 3.28
N VAL A 102 3.77 -12.55 3.10
CA VAL A 102 4.66 -12.19 1.99
C VAL A 102 4.01 -12.49 0.65
N GLY A 103 3.39 -13.66 0.48
CA GLY A 103 2.69 -14.02 -0.76
C GLY A 103 1.56 -13.05 -1.11
N LYS A 104 0.76 -12.63 -0.12
CA LYS A 104 -0.30 -11.63 -0.34
C LYS A 104 0.27 -10.25 -0.64
N LEU A 105 1.31 -9.82 0.07
CA LEU A 105 1.99 -8.55 -0.19
C LEU A 105 2.55 -8.50 -1.62
N VAL A 106 3.24 -9.54 -2.06
CA VAL A 106 3.80 -9.67 -3.42
C VAL A 106 2.68 -9.71 -4.47
N ALA A 107 1.54 -10.33 -4.17
CA ALA A 107 0.40 -10.37 -5.09
C ALA A 107 -0.31 -9.01 -5.22
N LEU A 108 -0.50 -8.30 -4.10
CA LEU A 108 -1.43 -7.17 -4.03
C LEU A 108 -0.76 -5.80 -4.07
N ALA A 109 0.48 -5.66 -3.59
CA ALA A 109 1.21 -4.39 -3.67
C ALA A 109 1.40 -3.92 -5.12
N PRO A 110 1.77 -4.79 -6.10
CA PRO A 110 1.87 -4.36 -7.50
C PRO A 110 0.53 -3.85 -8.05
N ILE A 111 -0.59 -4.45 -7.65
CA ILE A 111 -1.92 -4.00 -8.10
C ILE A 111 -2.24 -2.62 -7.52
N ALA A 112 -1.95 -2.39 -6.25
CA ALA A 112 -2.12 -1.07 -5.63
C ALA A 112 -1.24 0.00 -6.30
N ILE A 113 0.03 -0.33 -6.58
CA ILE A 113 0.96 0.54 -7.31
C ILE A 113 0.41 0.88 -8.69
N VAL A 114 -0.05 -0.11 -9.46
CA VAL A 114 -0.61 0.13 -10.80
C VAL A 114 -1.83 1.07 -10.73
N HIS A 115 -2.74 0.88 -9.78
CA HIS A 115 -3.91 1.76 -9.65
C HIS A 115 -3.53 3.20 -9.31
N VAL A 116 -2.60 3.40 -8.37
CA VAL A 116 -2.04 4.71 -8.02
C VAL A 116 -1.39 5.36 -9.23
N LEU A 117 -0.48 4.65 -9.91
CA LEU A 117 0.25 5.22 -11.04
C LEU A 117 -0.65 5.54 -12.23
N VAL A 118 -1.61 4.67 -12.54
CA VAL A 118 -2.58 4.92 -13.62
C VAL A 118 -3.49 6.09 -13.26
N GLY A 119 -4.00 6.14 -12.03
CA GLY A 119 -4.82 7.25 -11.54
C GLY A 119 -4.08 8.58 -11.65
N TRP A 120 -2.86 8.65 -11.12
CA TRP A 120 -2.01 9.83 -11.20
C TRP A 120 -1.72 10.24 -12.65
N PHE A 121 -1.28 9.29 -13.48
CA PHE A 121 -0.91 9.56 -14.87
C PHE A 121 -2.08 10.12 -15.68
N VAL A 122 -3.24 9.46 -15.61
CA VAL A 122 -4.43 9.87 -16.36
C VAL A 122 -4.92 11.24 -15.88
N SER A 123 -4.87 11.49 -14.56
CA SER A 123 -5.34 12.76 -13.98
C SER A 123 -4.46 13.93 -14.36
N VAL A 124 -3.13 13.78 -14.29
CA VAL A 124 -2.18 14.82 -14.71
C VAL A 124 -2.27 15.08 -16.21
N GLN A 125 -2.33 14.03 -17.02
CA GLN A 125 -2.47 14.15 -18.47
C GLN A 125 -3.77 14.86 -18.86
N ALA A 126 -4.87 14.57 -18.16
CA ALA A 126 -6.17 15.22 -18.40
C ALA A 126 -6.18 16.69 -17.96
N ALA A 127 -5.55 17.03 -16.83
CA ALA A 127 -5.61 18.38 -16.29
C ALA A 127 -4.61 19.36 -16.92
N ILE A 128 -3.41 18.87 -17.27
CA ILE A 128 -2.27 19.70 -17.65
C ILE A 128 -1.85 19.45 -19.11
N GLY A 129 -2.32 18.36 -19.74
CA GLY A 129 -1.97 18.04 -21.12
C GLY A 129 -0.53 17.53 -21.30
N ARG A 130 0.21 17.30 -20.23
CA ARG A 130 1.57 16.73 -20.23
C ARG A 130 1.65 15.51 -19.32
N PRO A 131 2.55 14.55 -19.60
CA PRO A 131 2.75 13.42 -18.70
C PRO A 131 3.33 13.88 -17.35
N PRO A 132 3.05 13.16 -16.25
CA PRO A 132 3.66 13.42 -14.95
C PRO A 132 5.18 13.26 -14.99
N SER A 133 5.88 13.95 -14.09
CA SER A 133 7.33 13.81 -13.96
C SER A 133 7.70 12.39 -13.51
N ALA A 134 8.85 11.88 -13.97
CA ALA A 134 9.35 10.58 -13.52
C ALA A 134 9.54 10.52 -12.00
N GLU A 135 9.92 11.64 -11.38
CA GLU A 135 10.06 11.76 -9.93
C GLU A 135 8.73 11.54 -9.21
N SER A 136 7.63 12.14 -9.69
CA SER A 136 6.29 11.94 -9.10
C SER A 136 5.81 10.49 -9.26
N LEU A 137 6.09 9.85 -10.40
CA LEU A 137 5.75 8.43 -10.62
C LEU A 137 6.53 7.51 -9.67
N ILE A 138 7.83 7.73 -9.52
CA ILE A 138 8.67 6.96 -8.59
C ILE A 138 8.20 7.19 -7.14
N ALA A 139 7.89 8.43 -6.78
CA ALA A 139 7.46 8.79 -5.44
C ALA A 139 6.11 8.15 -5.08
N PHE A 140 5.09 8.26 -5.93
CA PHE A 140 3.78 7.67 -5.67
C PHE A 140 3.81 6.15 -5.75
N GLY A 141 4.56 5.56 -6.69
CA GLY A 141 4.74 4.11 -6.76
C GLY A 141 5.49 3.55 -5.54
N GLY A 142 6.58 4.20 -5.15
CA GLY A 142 7.34 3.86 -3.94
C GLY A 142 6.53 4.07 -2.66
N GLY A 143 5.73 5.13 -2.61
CA GLY A 143 4.80 5.42 -1.51
C GLY A 143 3.72 4.36 -1.37
N ALA A 144 3.08 3.97 -2.47
CA ALA A 144 2.09 2.88 -2.48
C ALA A 144 2.70 1.55 -2.01
N LEU A 145 3.95 1.26 -2.38
CA LEU A 145 4.69 0.10 -1.85
C LEU A 145 4.96 0.22 -0.35
N ALA A 146 5.48 1.36 0.11
CA ALA A 146 5.79 1.60 1.52
C ALA A 146 4.54 1.45 2.40
N ILE A 147 3.42 2.03 1.97
CA ILE A 147 2.14 1.92 2.66
C ILE A 147 1.58 0.50 2.57
N SER A 148 1.76 -0.22 1.46
CA SER A 148 1.40 -1.65 1.37
C SER A 148 2.14 -2.48 2.42
N VAL A 149 3.45 -2.29 2.54
CA VAL A 149 4.34 -2.98 3.49
C VAL A 149 3.94 -2.65 4.93
N MET A 150 3.71 -1.36 5.22
CA MET A 150 3.25 -0.91 6.52
C MET A 150 1.88 -1.50 6.89
N SER A 151 0.93 -1.47 5.96
CA SER A 151 -0.42 -1.99 6.12
C SER A 151 -0.43 -3.48 6.38
N ALA A 152 0.47 -4.24 5.71
CA ALA A 152 0.68 -5.66 6.02
C ALA A 152 1.16 -5.85 7.47
N GLY A 153 2.13 -5.04 7.92
CA GLY A 153 2.58 -5.04 9.32
C GLY A 153 1.42 -4.83 10.30
N ILE A 154 0.64 -3.76 10.11
CA ILE A 154 -0.51 -3.42 10.98
C ILE A 154 -1.57 -4.54 10.97
N ALA A 155 -1.90 -5.09 9.80
CA ALA A 155 -2.88 -6.15 9.68
C ALA A 155 -2.49 -7.43 10.42
N THR A 156 -1.19 -7.74 10.55
CA THR A 156 -0.77 -8.90 11.35
C THR A 156 -0.91 -8.69 12.86
N LEU A 157 -0.91 -7.43 13.33
CA LEU A 157 -1.10 -7.10 14.74
C LEU A 157 -2.57 -7.20 15.15
N VAL A 158 -3.48 -6.69 14.32
CA VAL A 158 -4.92 -6.65 14.59
C VAL A 158 -5.71 -7.15 13.37
N PRO A 159 -5.73 -8.47 13.09
CA PRO A 159 -6.25 -8.99 11.82
C PRO A 159 -7.71 -8.61 11.53
N LYS A 160 -8.58 -8.69 12.54
CA LYS A 160 -10.00 -8.37 12.44
C LYS A 160 -10.29 -6.93 12.00
N GLN A 161 -9.39 -6.00 12.32
CA GLN A 161 -9.56 -4.58 12.06
C GLN A 161 -8.36 -4.00 11.30
N GLY A 162 -7.57 -4.85 10.64
CA GLY A 162 -6.25 -4.47 10.10
C GLY A 162 -6.35 -3.33 9.08
N MET A 163 -7.32 -3.44 8.17
CA MET A 163 -7.63 -2.41 7.17
C MET A 163 -8.04 -1.09 7.83
N ALA A 164 -9.03 -1.14 8.74
CA ALA A 164 -9.54 0.05 9.40
C ALA A 164 -8.44 0.75 10.23
N LEU A 165 -7.63 -0.02 10.95
CA LEU A 165 -6.53 0.51 11.77
C LEU A 165 -5.41 1.10 10.92
N ALA A 166 -5.04 0.47 9.81
CA ALA A 166 -4.04 1.01 8.89
C ALA A 166 -4.51 2.34 8.27
N MET A 167 -5.77 2.40 7.83
CA MET A 167 -6.38 3.65 7.34
C MET A 167 -6.45 4.71 8.43
N LEU A 168 -6.90 4.36 9.64
CA LEU A 168 -7.01 5.28 10.75
C LEU A 168 -5.65 5.87 11.11
N TYR A 169 -4.61 5.04 11.18
CA TYR A 169 -3.25 5.49 11.43
C TYR A 169 -2.76 6.44 10.34
N LEU A 170 -2.92 6.09 9.07
CA LEU A 170 -2.46 6.96 7.97
C LEU A 170 -3.21 8.30 7.95
N VAL A 171 -4.53 8.28 8.06
CA VAL A 171 -5.37 9.48 7.92
C VAL A 171 -5.29 10.37 9.16
N LEU A 172 -5.30 9.80 10.37
CA LEU A 172 -5.33 10.59 11.61
C LEU A 172 -3.96 10.87 12.22
N ILE A 173 -2.93 10.07 11.88
CA ILE A 173 -1.60 10.21 12.47
C ILE A 173 -0.59 10.64 11.40
N ASP A 174 -0.41 9.86 10.33
CA ASP A 174 0.66 10.12 9.35
C ASP A 174 0.45 11.43 8.57
N VAL A 175 -0.78 11.68 8.08
CA VAL A 175 -1.11 12.88 7.32
C VAL A 175 -0.97 14.16 8.17
N PRO A 176 -1.56 14.27 9.38
CA PRO A 176 -1.37 15.46 10.22
C PRO A 176 0.08 15.71 10.61
N ILE A 177 0.85 14.66 10.93
CA ILE A 177 2.29 14.79 11.23
C ILE A 177 3.04 15.38 10.04
N GLY A 178 2.67 15.01 8.80
CA GLY A 178 3.26 15.56 7.59
C GLY A 178 2.99 17.06 7.38
N LEU A 179 1.97 17.62 8.03
CA LEU A 179 1.60 19.04 7.95
C LEU A 179 2.25 19.90 9.04
N VAL A 180 2.62 19.31 10.19
CA VAL A 180 3.18 20.07 11.33
C VAL A 180 4.61 20.53 11.00
N PRO A 181 4.93 21.84 11.02
CA PRO A 181 6.29 22.32 10.78
C PRO A 181 7.23 21.95 11.94
N ALA A 182 7.95 20.84 11.82
CA ALA A 182 8.95 20.39 12.79
C ALA A 182 9.79 19.21 12.25
N SER A 183 10.79 18.79 13.01
CA SER A 183 11.53 17.53 12.81
C SER A 183 10.63 16.28 12.77
N LEU A 184 9.40 16.38 13.30
CA LEU A 184 8.39 15.32 13.23
C LEU A 184 7.94 15.00 11.80
N GLN A 185 8.11 15.90 10.83
CA GLN A 185 7.82 15.60 9.43
C GLN A 185 8.67 14.44 8.88
N ALA A 186 9.86 14.21 9.45
CA ALA A 186 10.76 13.14 9.05
C ALA A 186 10.14 11.74 9.25
N ILE A 187 9.19 11.60 10.18
CA ILE A 187 8.54 10.33 10.49
C ILE A 187 7.21 10.10 9.74
N SER A 188 6.79 11.03 8.87
CA SER A 188 5.57 10.89 8.05
C SER A 188 5.89 10.32 6.67
N ILE A 189 5.29 9.18 6.31
CA ILE A 189 5.44 8.56 4.99
C ILE A 189 4.84 9.47 3.91
N THR A 190 3.66 10.05 4.14
CA THR A 190 3.01 10.95 3.18
C THR A 190 3.85 12.19 2.89
N ARG A 191 4.52 12.77 3.90
CA ARG A 191 5.48 13.85 3.67
C ARG A 191 6.65 13.40 2.82
N GLN A 192 7.24 12.23 3.09
CA GLN A 192 8.36 11.73 2.28
C GLN A 192 7.97 11.52 0.81
N ILE A 193 6.74 11.08 0.54
CA ILE A 193 6.22 10.95 -0.83
C ILE A 193 6.18 12.32 -1.52
N LEU A 194 5.68 13.37 -0.86
CA LEU A 194 5.65 14.73 -1.44
C LEU A 194 7.06 15.30 -1.69
N VAL A 195 8.00 15.05 -0.78
CA VAL A 195 9.42 15.45 -0.95
C VAL A 195 10.02 14.76 -2.17
N LEU A 196 9.84 13.45 -2.30
CA LEU A 196 10.32 12.67 -3.43
C LEU A 196 9.67 13.09 -4.75
N ALA A 197 8.38 13.43 -4.73
CA ALA A 197 7.62 13.86 -5.90
C ALA A 197 8.00 15.28 -6.38
N GLY A 198 8.76 16.03 -5.57
CA GLY A 198 9.15 17.40 -5.88
C GLY A 198 8.07 18.44 -5.58
N PHE A 199 7.05 18.11 -4.79
CA PHE A 199 5.98 19.03 -4.38
C PHE A 199 6.32 19.85 -3.14
N THR A 200 7.54 19.71 -2.61
CA THR A 200 8.03 20.47 -1.46
C THR A 200 9.38 21.10 -1.80
N SER A 201 9.74 22.16 -1.10
CA SER A 201 11.02 22.87 -1.27
C SER A 201 12.23 22.14 -0.65
N ASP A 202 12.04 20.97 -0.04
CA ASP A 202 13.14 20.23 0.61
C ASP A 202 14.05 19.57 -0.44
N PRO A 203 15.35 19.92 -0.50
CA PRO A 203 16.26 19.35 -1.47
C PRO A 203 16.67 17.90 -1.15
N ASN A 204 16.46 17.39 0.08
CA ASN A 204 17.04 16.13 0.52
C ASN A 204 16.18 14.89 0.22
N LYS A 205 16.00 14.61 -1.08
CA LYS A 205 15.24 13.44 -1.58
C LYS A 205 15.80 12.10 -1.08
N LEU A 206 17.12 11.98 -0.91
CA LEU A 206 17.74 10.75 -0.43
C LEU A 206 17.32 10.43 1.01
N ALA A 207 17.34 11.42 1.90
CA ALA A 207 16.87 11.24 3.27
C ALA A 207 15.38 10.83 3.30
N ALA A 208 14.57 11.41 2.41
CA ALA A 208 13.15 11.05 2.29
C ALA A 208 12.94 9.58 1.92
N ALA A 209 13.67 9.08 0.91
CA ALA A 209 13.62 7.68 0.50
C ALA A 209 14.05 6.73 1.63
N ILE A 210 15.12 7.07 2.36
CA ILE A 210 15.62 6.28 3.49
C ILE A 210 14.57 6.23 4.60
N SER A 211 14.05 7.39 5.03
CA SER A 211 13.04 7.49 6.08
C SER A 211 11.78 6.69 5.74
N MET A 212 11.26 6.84 4.51
CA MET A 212 10.11 6.08 4.03
C MET A 212 10.35 4.56 4.09
N THR A 213 11.53 4.12 3.64
CA THR A 213 11.91 2.69 3.64
C THR A 213 12.04 2.14 5.07
N LEU A 214 12.66 2.91 5.97
CA LEU A 214 12.81 2.53 7.37
C LEU A 214 11.47 2.42 8.09
N LEU A 215 10.57 3.40 7.92
CA LEU A 215 9.24 3.38 8.54
C LEU A 215 8.41 2.17 8.10
N ALA A 216 8.36 1.91 6.79
CA ALA A 216 7.70 0.74 6.24
C ALA A 216 8.33 -0.56 6.76
N GLY A 217 9.67 -0.64 6.73
CA GLY A 217 10.44 -1.80 7.20
C GLY A 217 10.22 -2.11 8.68
N ILE A 218 10.18 -1.10 9.55
CA ILE A 218 9.93 -1.25 10.98
C ILE A 218 8.54 -1.86 11.23
N TRP A 219 7.49 -1.31 10.64
CA TRP A 219 6.14 -1.84 10.78
C TRP A 219 6.01 -3.28 10.30
N PHE A 220 6.65 -3.60 9.17
CA PHE A 220 6.67 -4.95 8.65
C PHE A 220 7.44 -5.92 9.55
N ALA A 221 8.61 -5.52 10.04
CA ALA A 221 9.40 -6.32 10.98
C ALA A 221 8.64 -6.61 12.28
N VAL A 222 7.96 -5.60 12.85
CA VAL A 222 7.10 -5.76 14.03
C VAL A 222 6.00 -6.79 13.77
N GLY A 223 5.37 -6.74 12.60
CA GLY A 223 4.37 -7.71 12.18
C GLY A 223 4.90 -9.15 12.06
N LEU A 224 6.05 -9.31 11.40
CA LEU A 224 6.71 -10.63 11.27
C LEU A 224 7.14 -11.22 12.61
N LEU A 225 7.71 -10.40 13.50
CA LEU A 225 8.08 -10.83 14.85
C LEU A 225 6.85 -11.29 15.65
N ARG A 226 5.71 -10.62 15.50
CA ARG A 226 4.46 -11.02 16.15
C ARG A 226 3.98 -12.38 15.66
N LEU A 227 4.08 -12.65 14.36
CA LEU A 227 3.69 -13.94 13.77
C LEU A 227 4.58 -15.07 14.27
N ARG A 228 5.90 -14.87 14.27
CA ARG A 228 6.88 -15.86 14.75
C ARG A 228 6.64 -16.27 16.21
N ARG A 229 6.31 -15.30 17.08
CA ARG A 229 5.96 -15.57 18.49
C ARG A 229 4.68 -16.39 18.69
N ARG A 230 3.83 -16.53 17.66
CA ARG A 230 2.63 -17.39 17.72
C ARG A 230 2.87 -18.78 17.14
N GLU A 231 4.06 -19.05 16.61
CA GLU A 231 4.47 -20.35 16.08
C GLU A 231 5.31 -21.14 17.10
N SER A 232 5.94 -20.45 18.05
CA SER A 232 6.59 -21.02 19.25
C SER A 232 5.57 -21.30 20.35
#